data_AF-A0A6A3QDV1-F1
#
_entry.id   AF-A0A6A3QDV1-F1
#
_cell.length_a   1.000
_cell.length_b   1.000
_cell.length_c   1.000
_cell.angle_alpha   90.00
_cell.angle_beta   90.00
_cell.angle_gamma   90.00
#
_symmetry.space_group_name_H-M   'P 1'
#
loop_
_entity.id
_entity.type
_entity.pdbx_description
1 polymer ?
#
loop_
_entity_poly.entity_id
_entity_poly.type
_entity_poly.pdbx_seq_one_letter_code
_entity_poly.pdbx_strand_id
1 'polypeptide(L)' 'MGRWLKIGHKRAIIRMAEACPAMTQSELAAWVRKKFKLRAKPARNTISDIMKNAESIMSASY' A
#
# COMPACT_ATOMS: atom_id res chain seq x y z
N MET A 1 5.20 13.31 0.71
CA MET A 1 5.83 12.07 0.21
C MET A 1 5.70 12.02 -1.30
N GLY A 2 6.82 12.09 -2.03
CA GLY A 2 6.86 12.22 -3.50
C GLY A 2 6.00 11.17 -4.22
N ARG A 3 5.41 11.56 -5.34
CA ARG A 3 4.32 10.88 -6.08
C ARG A 3 4.76 9.58 -6.80
N TRP A 4 5.35 8.62 -6.08
CA TRP A 4 5.91 7.39 -6.69
C TRP A 4 4.94 6.19 -6.68
N LEU A 5 4.05 6.09 -5.69
CA LEU A 5 2.99 5.08 -5.67
C LEU A 5 1.69 5.66 -6.26
N LYS A 6 1.26 5.07 -7.38
CA LYS A 6 -0.05 5.35 -8.00
C LYS A 6 -1.18 5.04 -7.03
N ILE A 7 -2.29 5.76 -7.13
CA ILE A 7 -3.48 5.54 -6.29
C ILE A 7 -3.97 4.09 -6.33
N GLY A 8 -3.96 3.45 -7.50
CA GLY A 8 -4.32 2.04 -7.65
C GLY A 8 -3.44 1.09 -6.83
N HIS A 9 -2.16 1.39 -6.68
CA HIS A 9 -1.27 0.58 -5.84
C HIS A 9 -1.60 0.74 -4.35
N LYS A 10 -1.87 1.98 -3.91
CA LYS A 10 -2.29 2.26 -2.52
C LYS A 10 -3.58 1.53 -2.18
N ARG A 11 -4.57 1.59 -3.07
CA ARG A 11 -5.83 0.86 -2.89
C ARG A 11 -5.63 -0.65 -2.86
N ALA A 12 -4.76 -1.20 -3.71
CA ALA A 12 -4.45 -2.62 -3.68
C ALA A 12 -3.76 -3.07 -2.38
N ILE A 13 -2.93 -2.21 -1.78
CA ILE A 13 -2.32 -2.47 -0.46
C ILE A 13 -3.40 -2.61 0.61
N ILE A 14 -4.33 -1.65 0.68
CA ILE A 14 -5.40 -1.63 1.66
C ILE A 14 -6.27 -2.90 1.51
N ARG A 15 -6.70 -3.22 0.29
CA ARG A 15 -7.49 -4.45 0.02
C ARG A 15 -6.76 -5.73 0.42
N MET A 16 -5.44 -5.78 0.23
CA MET A 16 -4.63 -6.94 0.62
C MET A 16 -4.49 -7.04 2.13
N ALA A 17 -4.35 -5.90 2.82
CA ALA A 17 -4.31 -5.84 4.28
C ALA A 17 -5.65 -6.27 4.89
N GLU A 18 -6.78 -5.88 4.29
CA GLU A 18 -8.13 -6.31 4.71
C GLU A 18 -8.36 -7.81 4.44
N ALA A 19 -7.93 -8.31 3.27
CA ALA A 19 -8.08 -9.73 2.92
C ALA A 19 -7.20 -10.65 3.77
N CYS A 20 -6.00 -10.19 4.16
CA CYS A 20 -5.04 -10.95 4.96
C CYS A 20 -4.51 -10.11 6.13
N PRO A 21 -5.28 -9.96 7.22
CA PRO A 21 -4.87 -9.15 8.38
C PRO A 21 -3.66 -9.73 9.13
N ALA A 22 -3.34 -11.01 8.92
CA ALA A 22 -2.15 -11.66 9.46
C ALA A 22 -0.85 -11.21 8.77
N MET A 23 -0.93 -10.59 7.58
CA MET A 23 0.24 -10.17 6.81
C MET A 23 0.85 -8.90 7.39
N THR A 24 2.14 -8.95 7.70
CA THR A 24 2.84 -7.78 8.27
C THR A 24 3.05 -6.68 7.24
N GLN A 25 3.29 -5.45 7.71
CA GLN A 25 3.62 -4.30 6.84
C GLN A 25 4.85 -4.57 5.94
N SER A 26 5.83 -5.31 6.45
CA SER A 26 7.05 -5.68 5.71
C SER A 26 6.77 -6.66 4.57
N GLU A 27 5.86 -7.60 4.80
CA GLU A 27 5.41 -8.57 3.81
C GLU A 27 4.52 -7.91 2.77
N LEU A 28 3.57 -7.06 3.18
CA LEU A 28 2.77 -6.24 2.26
C LEU A 28 3.70 -5.44 1.35
N ALA A 29 4.74 -4.82 1.90
CA ALA A 29 5.70 -4.08 1.10
C ALA A 29 6.42 -4.97 0.06
N ALA A 30 6.82 -6.18 0.45
CA ALA A 30 7.45 -7.14 -0.46
C ALA A 30 6.48 -7.62 -1.55
N TRP A 31 5.22 -7.88 -1.17
CA TRP A 31 4.15 -8.27 -2.07
C TRP A 31 3.85 -7.17 -3.10
N VAL A 32 3.75 -5.91 -2.70
CA VAL A 32 3.53 -4.78 -3.61
C VAL A 32 4.64 -4.70 -4.64
N ARG A 33 5.90 -4.81 -4.19
CA ARG A 33 7.05 -4.81 -5.09
C ARG A 33 6.94 -5.93 -6.12
N LYS A 34 6.62 -7.15 -5.69
CA LYS A 34 6.48 -8.32 -6.56
C LYS A 34 5.30 -8.18 -7.53
N LYS A 35 4.14 -7.74 -7.03
CA LYS A 35 2.89 -7.62 -7.80
C LYS A 35 2.94 -6.53 -8.86
N PHE A 36 3.49 -5.36 -8.52
CA PHE A 36 3.55 -4.20 -9.42
C PHE A 36 4.92 -4.02 -10.07
N LYS A 37 5.84 -5.00 -9.93
CA LYS A 37 7.21 -4.96 -10.46
C LYS A 37 7.92 -3.63 -10.17
N LEU A 38 7.76 -3.12 -8.95
CA LEU A 38 8.35 -1.84 -8.57
C LEU A 38 9.87 -1.95 -8.48
N ARG A 39 10.58 -0.90 -8.91
CA ARG A 39 12.04 -0.80 -8.82
C ARG A 39 12.54 -0.96 -7.38
N ALA A 40 11.81 -0.41 -6.41
CA ALA A 40 12.14 -0.48 -5.00
C ALA A 40 10.94 -0.92 -4.16
N LYS A 41 11.23 -1.55 -3.02
CA LYS A 41 10.21 -1.91 -2.02
C LYS A 41 9.70 -0.62 -1.35
N PRO A 42 8.37 -0.44 -1.18
CA PRO A 42 7.87 0.62 -0.32
C PRO A 42 8.43 0.47 1.09
N ALA A 43 8.80 1.60 1.70
CA ALA A 43 9.28 1.61 3.07
C ALA A 43 8.12 1.29 4.03
N ARG A 44 8.45 0.76 5.20
CA ARG A 44 7.45 0.38 6.21
C ARG A 44 6.59 1.58 6.64
N ASN A 45 7.21 2.76 6.80
CA ASN A 45 6.50 4.00 7.10
C ASN A 45 5.48 4.36 5.99
N THR A 46 5.82 4.17 4.72
CA THR A 46 4.90 4.41 3.59
C THR A 46 3.68 3.50 3.65
N ILE A 47 3.86 2.21 4.00
CA ILE A 47 2.73 1.29 4.19
C ILE A 47 1.87 1.71 5.39
N SER A 48 2.50 2.09 6.50
CA SER A 48 1.80 2.61 7.68
C SER A 48 0.96 3.85 7.35
N ASP A 49 1.53 4.83 6.63
CA ASP A 49 0.82 6.05 6.23
C ASP A 49 -0.34 5.77 5.26
N ILE A 50 -0.17 4.79 4.35
CA ILE A 50 -1.26 4.34 3.47
C ILE A 50 -2.40 3.74 4.30
N MET A 51 -2.10 2.91 5.29
CA MET A 51 -3.12 2.29 6.14
C MET A 51 -3.83 3.31 7.04
N LYS A 52 -3.09 4.28 7.61
CA LYS A 52 -3.69 5.38 8.39
C LYS A 52 -4.65 6.24 7.58
N ASN A 53 -4.36 6.42 6.29
CA ASN A 53 -5.20 7.20 5.38
C ASN A 53 -6.11 6.31 4.51
N ALA A 54 -6.37 5.06 4.93
CA ALA A 54 -7.05 4.08 4.09
C ALA A 54 -8.44 4.54 3.64
N GLU A 55 -9.24 5.08 4.56
CA GLU A 55 -10.57 5.61 4.28
C GLU A 55 -10.53 6.74 3.24
N SER A 56 -9.60 7.69 3.42
CA SER A 56 -9.40 8.80 2.48
C SER A 56 -8.95 8.28 1.11
N ILE A 57 -8.00 7.34 1.05
CA ILE A 57 -7.48 6.76 -0.21
C ILE A 57 -8.55 5.95 -0.95
N MET A 58 -9.46 5.31 -0.23
CA MET A 58 -10.57 4.54 -0.80
C MET A 58 -11.73 5.43 -1.26
N SER A 59 -11.84 6.65 -0.74
CA SER A 59 -12.80 7.64 -1.23
C SER A 59 -12.60 7.92 -2.72
N ALA A 60 -13.70 8.18 -3.42
CA ALA A 60 -13.70 8.52 -4.84
C ALA A 60 -13.00 9.87 -5.13
N SER A 61 -12.88 10.74 -4.13
CA SER A 61 -12.36 12.11 -4.24
C SER A 61 -10.84 12.28 -4.00
N TYR A 62 -10.09 11.19 -3.79
CA TYR A 62 -8.64 11.19 -3.52
C TYR A 62 -7.79 11.06 -4.79
#